data_AF-A0A379LX67-F1
#
_entry.id   AF-A0A379LX67-F1
#
_cell.length_a   1.000
_cell.length_b   1.000
_cell.length_c   1.000
_cell.angle_alpha   90.00
_cell.angle_beta   90.00
_cell.angle_gamma   90.00
#
_symmetry.space_group_name_H-M   'P 1'
#
loop_
_entity.id
_entity.type
_entity.pdbx_description
1 polymer ?
#
loop_
_entity_poly.entity_id
_entity_poly.type
_entity_poly.pdbx_seq_one_letter_code
_entity_poly.pdbx_strand_id
1 'polypeptide(L)'
;MSDTSVGAAQTRRRQVDVDALAGAVLANERAGLARAITLIESNRDDHREQAQQLLLRLLPQAGNAIRVGITGVPGVGKSTFIDALGMYLLEQGHRVAVLAVDPSSTRTGGSILGDKTRMARLAVQRDAYIRPSPSAGTLGGVAKATRETMVLLEAAGFDVILVETVGVGQSEVTVANMVDTFCFLTLARTGDQLQGIKKGVLELADLVAVNKADGEFERDARVAARELAGAMRMVHPHDAIWKPPVITMSGMTGNGLDTFWNTVLDHKKVLTEAGMFDENRRRQQVDWTWTMVHDQLLRRLETSPRVRAIRKDVESGVRDGSLTAALAARRLLDAFDGVDDPGTSGEGS
;
A
#
# COMPACT_ATOMS: atom_id res chain seq x y z
N MET A 1 0.77 -7.87 -64.39
CA MET A 1 0.26 -8.04 -63.01
C MET A 1 1.47 -8.15 -62.12
N SER A 2 1.79 -7.05 -61.44
CA SER A 2 2.94 -6.87 -60.56
C SER A 2 2.63 -7.50 -59.21
N ASP A 3 3.41 -8.51 -58.84
CA ASP A 3 3.33 -9.17 -57.54
C ASP A 3 4.26 -8.45 -56.56
N THR A 4 3.68 -7.58 -55.74
CA THR A 4 4.38 -6.81 -54.72
C THR A 4 4.29 -7.58 -53.41
N SER A 5 5.21 -8.50 -53.18
CA SER A 5 5.37 -9.15 -51.86
C SER A 5 6.01 -8.16 -50.88
N VAL A 6 5.16 -7.37 -50.21
CA VAL A 6 5.56 -6.47 -49.12
C VAL A 6 6.05 -7.32 -47.95
N GLY A 7 7.33 -7.14 -47.61
CA GLY A 7 7.99 -7.83 -46.50
C GLY A 7 7.26 -7.58 -45.17
N ALA A 8 6.98 -8.68 -44.46
CA ALA A 8 6.53 -8.64 -43.09
C ALA A 8 7.66 -8.05 -42.21
N ALA A 9 7.55 -6.76 -41.88
CA ALA A 9 8.37 -6.15 -40.86
C ALA A 9 7.99 -6.76 -39.50
N GLN A 10 8.71 -7.83 -39.11
CA GLN A 10 8.71 -8.34 -37.75
C GLN A 10 9.14 -7.19 -36.83
N THR A 11 8.20 -6.64 -36.09
CA THR A 11 8.45 -5.67 -35.02
C THR A 11 9.29 -6.42 -33.97
N ARG A 12 10.61 -6.31 -34.04
CA ARG A 12 11.52 -6.71 -32.95
C ARG A 12 11.10 -5.91 -31.71
N ARG A 13 10.27 -6.52 -30.88
CA ARG A 13 9.76 -5.94 -29.64
C ARG A 13 10.96 -5.57 -28.77
N ARG A 14 11.08 -4.29 -28.44
CA ARG A 14 12.22 -3.73 -27.70
C ARG A 14 12.18 -4.29 -26.28
N GLN A 15 13.04 -5.26 -26.00
CA GLN A 15 13.27 -5.78 -24.65
C GLN A 15 13.63 -4.60 -23.74
N VAL A 16 13.06 -4.55 -22.54
CA VAL A 16 13.38 -3.50 -21.58
C VAL A 16 14.85 -3.65 -21.20
N ASP A 17 15.65 -2.63 -21.51
CA ASP A 17 17.01 -2.53 -21.00
C ASP A 17 16.95 -2.15 -19.52
N VAL A 18 17.13 -3.17 -18.67
CA VAL A 18 17.02 -3.04 -17.22
C VAL A 18 18.18 -2.19 -16.66
N ASP A 19 19.36 -2.18 -17.29
CA ASP A 19 20.52 -1.42 -16.80
C ASP A 19 20.32 0.07 -17.06
N ALA A 20 19.92 0.40 -18.30
CA ALA A 20 19.58 1.77 -18.66
C ALA A 20 18.41 2.29 -17.81
N LEU A 21 17.41 1.46 -17.53
CA LEU A 21 16.27 1.85 -16.70
C LEU A 21 16.67 2.06 -15.23
N ALA A 22 17.53 1.20 -14.67
CA ALA A 22 18.07 1.39 -13.33
C ALA A 22 18.87 2.70 -13.22
N GLY A 23 19.73 2.99 -14.22
CA GLY A 23 20.48 4.25 -14.29
C GLY A 23 19.56 5.47 -14.31
N ALA A 24 18.47 5.44 -15.10
CA ALA A 24 17.49 6.51 -15.15
C ALA A 24 16.74 6.71 -13.81
N VAL A 25 16.44 5.62 -13.08
CA VAL A 25 15.83 5.71 -11.75
C VAL A 25 16.79 6.34 -10.75
N LEU A 26 18.05 5.88 -10.71
CA LEU A 26 19.09 6.42 -9.82
C LEU A 26 19.40 7.90 -10.09
N ALA A 27 19.28 8.34 -11.35
CA ALA A 27 19.42 9.73 -11.75
C ALA A 27 18.16 10.59 -11.47
N ASN A 28 17.13 10.02 -10.84
CA ASN A 28 15.83 10.66 -10.59
C ASN A 28 15.17 11.21 -11.86
N GLU A 29 15.31 10.50 -12.98
CA GLU A 29 14.65 10.89 -14.22
C GLU A 29 13.16 10.53 -14.16
N ARG A 30 12.27 11.52 -14.18
CA ARG A 30 10.82 11.32 -14.10
C ARG A 30 10.28 10.30 -15.12
N ALA A 31 10.81 10.31 -16.34
CA ALA A 31 10.42 9.36 -17.38
C ALA A 31 10.92 7.94 -17.07
N GLY A 32 12.13 7.81 -16.51
CA GLY A 32 12.68 6.55 -16.01
C GLY A 32 11.83 5.96 -14.88
N LEU A 33 11.51 6.77 -13.86
CA LEU A 33 10.62 6.39 -12.76
C LEU A 33 9.24 5.94 -13.25
N ALA A 34 8.60 6.71 -14.12
CA ALA A 34 7.28 6.34 -14.66
C ALA A 34 7.31 5.01 -15.43
N ARG A 35 8.36 4.76 -16.23
CA ARG A 35 8.56 3.49 -16.93
C ARG A 35 8.82 2.33 -15.98
N ALA A 36 9.63 2.53 -14.96
CA ALA A 36 9.91 1.53 -13.93
C ALA A 36 8.64 1.15 -13.16
N ILE A 37 7.83 2.14 -12.77
CA ILE A 37 6.54 1.92 -12.12
C ILE A 37 5.58 1.15 -13.04
N THR A 38 5.53 1.52 -14.32
CA THR A 38 4.71 0.79 -15.31
C THR A 38 5.15 -0.67 -15.46
N LEU A 39 6.46 -0.95 -15.34
CA LEU A 39 7.01 -2.30 -15.42
C LEU A 39 6.58 -3.15 -14.23
N ILE A 40 6.70 -2.64 -13.00
CA ILE A 40 6.33 -3.37 -11.76
C ILE A 40 4.81 -3.60 -11.65
N GLU A 41 3.99 -2.71 -12.19
CA GLU A 41 2.53 -2.84 -12.22
C GLU A 41 2.04 -3.80 -13.31
N SER A 42 2.91 -4.26 -14.19
CA SER A 42 2.51 -5.09 -15.32
C SER A 42 2.13 -6.52 -14.91
N ASN A 43 1.06 -7.04 -15.53
CA ASN A 43 0.60 -8.41 -15.33
C ASN A 43 1.25 -9.43 -16.27
N ARG A 44 2.12 -9.00 -17.19
CA ARG A 44 2.80 -9.91 -18.12
C ARG A 44 3.97 -10.63 -17.44
N ASP A 45 4.14 -11.92 -17.71
CA ASP A 45 5.16 -12.73 -17.05
C ASP A 45 6.59 -12.26 -17.39
N ASP A 46 6.85 -11.87 -18.64
CA ASP A 46 8.15 -11.32 -19.07
C ASP A 46 8.49 -10.02 -18.35
N HIS A 47 7.52 -9.12 -18.18
CA HIS A 47 7.70 -7.89 -17.43
C HIS A 47 7.90 -8.14 -15.93
N ARG A 48 7.26 -9.15 -15.35
CA ARG A 48 7.42 -9.49 -13.92
C ARG A 48 8.86 -9.93 -13.62
N GLU A 49 9.46 -10.74 -14.48
CA GLU A 49 10.87 -11.14 -14.32
C GLU A 49 11.80 -9.92 -14.41
N GLN A 50 11.62 -9.08 -15.43
CA GLN A 50 12.39 -7.85 -15.61
C GLN A 50 12.23 -6.87 -14.44
N ALA A 51 11.02 -6.76 -13.89
CA ALA A 51 10.72 -5.95 -12.71
C ALA A 51 11.52 -6.41 -11.49
N GLN A 52 11.62 -7.72 -11.24
CA GLN A 52 12.42 -8.24 -10.12
C GLN A 52 13.92 -8.01 -10.33
N GLN A 53 14.42 -8.17 -11.56
CA GLN A 53 15.81 -7.84 -11.89
C GLN A 53 16.12 -6.35 -11.66
N LEU A 54 15.18 -5.47 -12.05
CA LEU A 54 15.30 -4.03 -11.80
C LEU A 54 15.35 -3.72 -10.30
N LEU A 55 14.41 -4.27 -9.52
CA LEU A 55 14.35 -4.06 -8.08
C LEU A 55 15.63 -4.55 -7.40
N LEU A 56 16.13 -5.73 -7.77
CA LEU A 56 17.37 -6.28 -7.22
C LEU A 56 18.58 -5.34 -7.41
N ARG A 57 18.68 -4.66 -8.56
CA ARG A 57 19.74 -3.69 -8.84
C ARG A 57 19.61 -2.40 -8.02
N LEU A 58 18.38 -2.02 -7.67
CA LEU A 58 18.07 -0.79 -6.94
C LEU A 58 18.07 -0.97 -5.42
N LEU A 59 17.87 -2.20 -4.92
CA LEU A 59 17.85 -2.52 -3.49
C LEU A 59 19.01 -1.94 -2.67
N PRO A 60 20.29 -1.94 -3.15
CA PRO A 60 21.40 -1.37 -2.39
C PRO A 60 21.28 0.14 -2.12
N GLN A 61 20.45 0.86 -2.89
CA GLN A 61 20.21 2.29 -2.74
C GLN A 61 18.86 2.59 -2.06
N ALA A 62 18.08 1.55 -1.73
CA ALA A 62 16.78 1.67 -1.08
C ALA A 62 16.90 1.51 0.45
N GLY A 63 15.85 1.90 1.16
CA GLY A 63 15.71 1.74 2.61
C GLY A 63 16.04 2.97 3.45
N ASN A 64 16.51 4.08 2.87
CA ASN A 64 16.90 5.25 3.67
C ASN A 64 15.76 6.23 3.96
N ALA A 65 14.62 6.11 3.29
CA ALA A 65 13.49 7.03 3.48
C ALA A 65 12.76 6.77 4.80
N ILE A 66 12.09 7.81 5.31
CA ILE A 66 11.08 7.70 6.36
C ILE A 66 9.73 7.44 5.69
N ARG A 67 9.08 6.33 6.07
CA ARG A 67 7.82 5.87 5.50
C ARG A 67 6.70 6.17 6.47
N VAL A 68 5.74 7.01 6.08
CA VAL A 68 4.62 7.42 6.94
C VAL A 68 3.31 7.02 6.30
N GLY A 69 2.53 6.17 6.97
CA GLY A 69 1.18 5.82 6.57
C GLY A 69 0.20 6.83 7.14
N ILE A 70 -0.74 7.31 6.32
CA ILE A 70 -1.75 8.28 6.75
C ILE A 70 -3.13 7.73 6.36
N THR A 71 -3.93 7.45 7.37
CA THR A 71 -5.33 7.01 7.20
C THR A 71 -6.28 7.98 7.89
N GLY A 72 -7.54 7.97 7.48
CA GLY A 72 -8.57 8.78 8.11
C GLY A 72 -9.91 8.67 7.38
N VAL A 73 -10.98 9.03 8.08
CA VAL A 73 -12.33 8.97 7.50
C VAL A 73 -12.49 9.95 6.33
N PRO A 74 -13.39 9.68 5.36
CA PRO A 74 -13.71 10.66 4.31
C PRO A 74 -14.07 12.03 4.90
N GLY A 75 -13.54 13.11 4.31
CA GLY A 75 -13.81 14.49 4.75
C GLY A 75 -12.96 15.00 5.92
N VAL A 76 -12.08 14.17 6.50
CA VAL A 76 -11.15 14.55 7.58
C VAL A 76 -10.13 15.62 7.15
N GLY A 77 -9.97 15.89 5.85
CA GLY A 77 -8.99 16.85 5.33
C GLY A 77 -7.61 16.25 5.05
N LYS A 78 -7.55 14.92 4.85
CA LYS A 78 -6.30 14.18 4.62
C LYS A 78 -5.47 14.67 3.43
N SER A 79 -6.09 14.88 2.26
CA SER A 79 -5.33 15.34 1.08
C SER A 79 -4.82 16.78 1.25
N THR A 80 -5.60 17.66 1.91
CA THR A 80 -5.16 19.00 2.29
C THR A 80 -3.98 18.95 3.25
N PHE A 81 -4.06 18.06 4.26
CA PHE A 81 -2.96 17.82 5.18
C PHE A 81 -1.70 17.31 4.47
N ILE A 82 -1.81 16.30 3.60
CA ILE A 82 -0.65 15.75 2.88
C ILE A 82 -0.04 16.78 1.94
N ASP A 83 -0.85 17.59 1.25
CA ASP A 83 -0.35 18.70 0.43
C ASP A 83 0.44 19.71 1.28
N ALA A 84 -0.11 20.11 2.44
CA ALA A 84 0.55 21.06 3.34
C ALA A 84 1.81 20.50 4.00
N LEU A 85 1.77 19.25 4.49
CA LEU A 85 2.92 18.54 5.05
C LEU A 85 4.02 18.35 4.00
N GLY A 86 3.65 17.93 2.79
CA GLY A 86 4.59 17.77 1.69
C GLY A 86 5.31 19.08 1.38
N MET A 87 4.58 20.19 1.27
CA MET A 87 5.16 21.51 1.06
C MET A 87 6.11 21.92 2.21
N TYR A 88 5.69 21.73 3.46
CA TYR A 88 6.53 21.98 4.63
C TYR A 88 7.84 21.18 4.59
N LEU A 89 7.78 19.90 4.24
CA LEU A 89 8.96 19.03 4.15
C LEU A 89 9.91 19.44 3.02
N LEU A 90 9.38 19.87 1.88
CA LEU A 90 10.20 20.42 0.80
C LEU A 90 10.94 21.69 1.25
N GLU A 91 10.29 22.55 2.04
CA GLU A 91 10.92 23.74 2.62
C GLU A 91 12.05 23.38 3.60
N GLN A 92 11.98 22.20 4.24
CA GLN A 92 13.07 21.65 5.06
C GLN A 92 14.17 20.94 4.25
N GLY A 93 14.05 20.90 2.91
CA GLY A 93 15.05 20.31 2.02
C GLY A 93 14.86 18.82 1.73
N HIS A 94 13.74 18.21 2.16
CA HIS A 94 13.41 16.82 1.84
C HIS A 94 12.93 16.67 0.39
N ARG A 95 12.96 15.43 -0.11
CA ARG A 95 12.30 14.99 -1.35
C ARG A 95 11.15 14.06 -0.99
N VAL A 96 9.94 14.46 -1.36
CA VAL A 96 8.72 13.82 -0.86
C VAL A 96 8.00 13.04 -1.94
N ALA A 97 7.72 11.76 -1.69
CA ALA A 97 6.82 10.99 -2.54
C ALA A 97 5.50 10.70 -1.81
N VAL A 98 4.39 10.70 -2.56
CA VAL A 98 3.06 10.35 -2.07
C VAL A 98 2.52 9.18 -2.89
N LEU A 99 2.18 8.09 -2.21
CA LEU A 99 1.60 6.88 -2.79
C LEU A 99 0.19 6.66 -2.25
N ALA A 100 -0.81 6.55 -3.12
CA ALA A 100 -2.17 6.22 -2.70
C ALA A 100 -2.41 4.70 -2.73
N VAL A 101 -3.19 4.19 -1.77
CA VAL A 101 -3.66 2.80 -1.70
C VAL A 101 -5.18 2.79 -1.62
N ASP A 102 -5.83 2.45 -2.73
CA ASP A 102 -7.29 2.38 -2.86
C ASP A 102 -7.74 0.94 -3.20
N PRO A 103 -8.40 0.21 -2.29
CA PRO A 103 -8.95 -1.11 -2.61
C PRO A 103 -9.98 -1.08 -3.75
N SER A 104 -10.67 0.05 -3.95
CA SER A 104 -11.70 0.21 -4.98
C SER A 104 -11.14 0.43 -6.39
N SER A 105 -9.85 0.75 -6.51
CA SER A 105 -9.13 0.86 -7.79
C SER A 105 -9.23 -0.42 -8.64
N THR A 106 -9.43 -1.56 -7.98
CA THR A 106 -9.70 -2.87 -8.58
C THR A 106 -10.94 -2.89 -9.50
N ARG A 107 -11.96 -2.08 -9.18
CA ARG A 107 -13.21 -1.98 -9.95
C ARG A 107 -13.18 -0.87 -10.99
N THR A 108 -12.45 0.21 -10.73
CA THR A 108 -12.45 1.42 -11.57
C THR A 108 -11.29 1.47 -12.57
N GLY A 109 -10.34 0.53 -12.49
CA GLY A 109 -9.17 0.51 -13.37
C GLY A 109 -8.11 1.55 -13.01
N GLY A 110 -8.13 2.04 -11.75
CA GLY A 110 -7.21 3.06 -11.22
C GLY A 110 -7.70 4.50 -11.44
N SER A 111 -7.44 5.37 -10.47
CA SER A 111 -7.79 6.79 -10.54
C SER A 111 -6.58 7.58 -11.07
N ILE A 112 -6.59 8.00 -12.34
CA ILE A 112 -5.46 8.75 -12.91
C ILE A 112 -5.45 10.22 -12.44
N LEU A 113 -6.63 10.84 -12.23
CA LEU A 113 -6.76 12.28 -12.00
C LEU A 113 -7.15 12.71 -10.57
N GLY A 114 -7.83 11.85 -9.80
CA GLY A 114 -8.49 12.26 -8.56
C GLY A 114 -7.55 12.72 -7.44
N ASP A 115 -6.34 12.16 -7.36
CA ASP A 115 -5.42 12.42 -6.25
C ASP A 115 -4.52 13.64 -6.53
N LYS A 116 -4.12 13.85 -7.80
CA LYS A 116 -3.28 15.00 -8.18
C LYS A 116 -4.01 16.34 -8.10
N THR A 117 -5.32 16.37 -8.36
CA THR A 117 -6.10 17.61 -8.24
C THR A 117 -6.33 18.01 -6.79
N ARG A 118 -6.29 17.07 -5.85
CA ARG A 118 -6.46 17.32 -4.41
C ARG A 118 -5.17 17.80 -3.71
N MET A 119 -4.01 17.54 -4.31
CA MET A 119 -2.68 17.96 -3.83
C MET A 119 -2.01 18.88 -4.87
N ALA A 120 -2.71 19.96 -5.23
CA ALA A 120 -2.34 20.79 -6.37
C ALA A 120 -1.00 21.51 -6.18
N ARG A 121 -0.64 21.92 -4.95
CA ARG A 121 0.62 22.62 -4.68
C ARG A 121 1.79 21.68 -4.77
N LEU A 122 1.67 20.49 -4.18
CA LEU A 122 2.70 19.47 -4.18
C LEU A 122 2.90 18.85 -5.57
N ALA A 123 1.83 18.67 -6.35
CA ALA A 123 1.87 18.03 -7.67
C ALA A 123 2.76 18.75 -8.70
N VAL A 124 2.99 20.06 -8.55
CA VAL A 124 3.82 20.86 -9.46
C VAL A 124 5.28 20.98 -9.02
N GLN A 125 5.62 20.50 -7.82
CA GLN A 125 6.98 20.60 -7.29
C GLN A 125 7.90 19.62 -7.99
N ARG A 126 9.16 20.03 -8.22
CA ARG A 126 10.17 19.19 -8.86
C ARG A 126 10.62 18.05 -7.97
N ASP A 127 10.85 18.36 -6.70
CA ASP A 127 11.30 17.44 -5.64
C ASP A 127 10.15 16.65 -4.99
N ALA A 128 8.95 16.69 -5.58
CA ALA A 128 7.83 15.86 -5.19
C ALA A 128 7.40 14.88 -6.29
N TYR A 129 6.90 13.71 -5.88
CA TYR A 129 6.33 12.71 -6.76
C TYR A 129 5.00 12.18 -6.22
N ILE A 130 3.92 12.26 -7.00
CA ILE A 130 2.59 11.77 -6.59
C ILE A 130 2.15 10.64 -7.51
N ARG A 131 1.95 9.45 -6.93
CA ARG A 131 1.44 8.26 -7.62
C ARG A 131 0.05 7.89 -7.08
N PRO A 132 -0.98 7.96 -7.93
CA PRO A 132 -2.30 7.42 -7.59
C PRO A 132 -2.27 5.89 -7.40
N SER A 133 -3.32 5.34 -6.79
CA SER A 133 -3.40 3.90 -6.52
C SER A 133 -3.26 3.07 -7.81
N PRO A 134 -2.41 2.02 -7.81
CA PRO A 134 -2.24 1.13 -8.95
C PRO A 134 -3.51 0.34 -9.25
N SER A 135 -3.69 -0.05 -10.51
CA SER A 135 -4.83 -0.84 -11.00
C SER A 135 -4.53 -2.33 -10.94
N ALA A 136 -4.13 -2.83 -9.76
CA ALA A 136 -3.83 -4.24 -9.58
C ALA A 136 -5.08 -4.92 -9.02
N GLY A 137 -5.74 -5.80 -9.79
CA GLY A 137 -7.12 -6.27 -9.58
C GLY A 137 -7.52 -6.84 -8.19
N THR A 138 -6.59 -6.98 -7.24
CA THR A 138 -6.85 -7.31 -5.82
C THR A 138 -6.09 -6.35 -4.89
N LEU A 139 -6.55 -6.20 -3.64
CA LEU A 139 -5.84 -5.40 -2.62
C LEU A 139 -4.39 -5.86 -2.42
N GLY A 140 -4.13 -7.18 -2.48
CA GLY A 140 -2.76 -7.72 -2.41
C GLY A 140 -1.88 -7.27 -3.59
N GLY A 141 -2.45 -7.23 -4.80
CA GLY A 141 -1.77 -6.68 -5.97
C GLY A 141 -1.44 -5.19 -5.83
N VAL A 142 -2.38 -4.40 -5.27
CA VAL A 142 -2.16 -2.96 -5.01
C VAL A 142 -1.03 -2.78 -4.01
N ALA A 143 -1.07 -3.51 -2.90
CA ALA A 143 -0.04 -3.48 -1.87
C ALA A 143 1.35 -3.83 -2.42
N LYS A 144 1.42 -4.85 -3.30
CA LYS A 144 2.65 -5.26 -3.98
C LYS A 144 3.26 -4.11 -4.78
N ALA A 145 2.47 -3.56 -5.69
CA ALA A 145 2.92 -2.48 -6.56
C ALA A 145 3.34 -1.25 -5.74
N THR A 146 2.62 -0.91 -4.67
CA THR A 146 3.00 0.18 -3.77
C THR A 146 4.35 -0.07 -3.12
N ARG A 147 4.58 -1.24 -2.50
CA ARG A 147 5.88 -1.57 -1.87
C ARG A 147 7.04 -1.57 -2.86
N GLU A 148 6.85 -2.15 -4.03
CA GLU A 148 7.88 -2.14 -5.09
C GLU A 148 8.15 -0.71 -5.58
N THR A 149 7.11 0.13 -5.67
CA THR A 149 7.26 1.56 -6.01
C THR A 149 8.06 2.30 -4.94
N MET A 150 7.89 1.98 -3.65
CA MET A 150 8.68 2.59 -2.58
C MET A 150 10.17 2.35 -2.78
N VAL A 151 10.58 1.14 -3.17
CA VAL A 151 11.99 0.81 -3.48
C VAL A 151 12.51 1.68 -4.63
N LEU A 152 11.72 1.85 -5.70
CA LEU A 152 12.11 2.70 -6.83
C LEU A 152 12.32 4.16 -6.41
N LEU A 153 11.44 4.68 -5.56
CA LEU A 153 11.50 6.07 -5.08
C LEU A 153 12.67 6.28 -4.12
N GLU A 154 12.90 5.36 -3.20
CA GLU A 154 14.06 5.41 -2.30
C GLU A 154 15.37 5.41 -3.11
N ALA A 155 15.48 4.53 -4.11
CA ALA A 155 16.64 4.47 -4.98
C ALA A 155 16.82 5.74 -5.84
N ALA A 156 15.74 6.46 -6.16
CA ALA A 156 15.78 7.76 -6.84
C ALA A 156 16.11 8.93 -5.89
N GLY A 157 16.36 8.64 -4.60
CA GLY A 157 16.75 9.63 -3.60
C GLY A 157 15.58 10.39 -2.95
N PHE A 158 14.36 9.85 -3.01
CA PHE A 158 13.28 10.33 -2.13
C PHE A 158 13.54 9.83 -0.71
N ASP A 159 13.59 10.75 0.25
CA ASP A 159 13.90 10.47 1.65
C ASP A 159 12.67 10.53 2.57
N VAL A 160 11.52 10.96 2.05
CA VAL A 160 10.21 10.83 2.71
C VAL A 160 9.19 10.22 1.76
N ILE A 161 8.54 9.14 2.22
CA ILE A 161 7.44 8.49 1.50
C ILE A 161 6.18 8.52 2.36
N LEU A 162 5.16 9.23 1.88
CA LEU A 162 3.84 9.28 2.47
C LEU A 162 2.93 8.28 1.75
N VAL A 163 2.32 7.37 2.51
CA VAL A 163 1.39 6.36 1.98
C VAL A 163 -0.02 6.65 2.48
N GLU A 164 -0.91 7.06 1.59
CA GLU A 164 -2.27 7.46 1.90
C GLU A 164 -3.25 6.29 1.66
N THR A 165 -4.16 6.03 2.60
CA THR A 165 -5.34 5.20 2.30
C THR A 165 -6.42 6.03 1.60
N VAL A 166 -7.00 5.48 0.54
CA VAL A 166 -8.15 6.09 -0.15
C VAL A 166 -9.39 5.24 0.10
N GLY A 167 -10.47 5.87 0.55
CA GLY A 167 -11.80 5.26 0.63
C GLY A 167 -12.11 4.47 1.91
N VAL A 168 -13.17 3.67 1.83
CA VAL A 168 -13.66 2.78 2.90
C VAL A 168 -13.22 1.35 2.58
N GLY A 169 -12.36 0.76 3.41
CA GLY A 169 -11.79 -0.57 3.14
C GLY A 169 -11.07 -1.18 4.33
N GLN A 170 -10.28 -2.23 4.07
CA GLN A 170 -9.32 -2.86 4.99
C GLN A 170 -7.87 -2.52 4.56
N SER A 171 -7.68 -1.35 3.92
CA SER A 171 -6.34 -0.90 3.49
C SER A 171 -5.49 -0.40 4.65
N GLU A 172 -6.09 -0.13 5.82
CA GLU A 172 -5.41 0.39 7.01
C GLU A 172 -4.33 -0.58 7.49
N VAL A 173 -4.66 -1.87 7.67
CA VAL A 173 -3.69 -2.92 8.05
C VAL A 173 -2.58 -3.06 7.01
N THR A 174 -2.95 -3.01 5.73
CA THR A 174 -2.02 -3.15 4.61
C THR A 174 -0.99 -2.02 4.60
N VAL A 175 -1.44 -0.77 4.78
CA VAL A 175 -0.58 0.41 4.86
C VAL A 175 0.26 0.39 6.14
N ALA A 176 -0.32 0.09 7.31
CA ALA A 176 0.42 -0.02 8.57
C ALA A 176 1.58 -1.02 8.46
N ASN A 177 1.38 -2.14 7.76
CA ASN A 177 2.40 -3.17 7.58
C ASN A 177 3.52 -2.81 6.58
N MET A 178 3.49 -1.65 5.92
CA MET A 178 4.54 -1.24 4.95
C MET A 178 5.22 0.08 5.28
N VAL A 179 4.86 0.71 6.39
CA VAL A 179 5.39 2.02 6.82
C VAL A 179 6.08 1.92 8.17
N ASP A 180 6.83 2.96 8.55
CA ASP A 180 7.54 3.02 9.82
C ASP A 180 6.68 3.65 10.92
N THR A 181 5.87 4.64 10.55
CA THR A 181 4.96 5.34 11.45
C THR A 181 3.58 5.40 10.79
N PHE A 182 2.54 4.95 11.49
CA PHE A 182 1.17 4.96 11.02
C PHE A 182 0.33 6.01 11.77
N CYS A 183 -0.13 7.03 11.04
CA CYS A 183 -0.96 8.11 11.55
C CYS A 183 -2.45 7.84 11.28
N PHE A 184 -3.26 7.91 12.33
CA PHE A 184 -4.70 8.05 12.22
C PHE A 184 -5.13 9.52 12.33
N LEU A 185 -5.59 10.08 11.21
CA LEU A 185 -6.16 11.41 11.15
C LEU A 185 -7.65 11.36 11.46
N THR A 186 -8.11 12.19 12.39
CA THR A 186 -9.51 12.28 12.83
C THR A 186 -9.99 13.73 12.95
N LEU A 187 -11.28 13.93 13.22
CA LEU A 187 -11.90 15.23 13.52
C LEU A 187 -12.48 15.20 14.93
N ALA A 188 -12.65 16.37 15.54
CA ALA A 188 -13.56 16.51 16.67
C ALA A 188 -15.00 16.29 16.18
N ARG A 189 -15.69 15.28 16.70
CA ARG A 189 -17.13 15.07 16.48
C ARG A 189 -17.92 15.64 17.65
N THR A 190 -19.18 15.99 17.44
CA THR A 190 -20.11 16.23 18.54
C THR A 190 -20.66 14.88 19.02
N GLY A 191 -20.39 14.50 20.28
CA GLY A 191 -20.79 13.20 20.85
C GLY A 191 -19.59 12.29 21.20
N ASP A 192 -19.84 10.99 21.38
CA ASP A 192 -18.80 10.02 21.73
C ASP A 192 -17.78 9.86 20.57
N GLN A 193 -16.57 10.40 20.77
CA GLN A 193 -15.49 10.36 19.78
C GLN A 193 -15.10 8.94 19.38
N LEU A 194 -15.33 7.97 20.26
CA LEU A 194 -14.98 6.56 20.05
C LEU A 194 -16.02 5.84 19.20
N GLN A 195 -17.28 6.30 19.18
CA GLN A 195 -18.33 5.73 18.35
C GLN A 195 -18.06 5.99 16.86
N GLY A 196 -17.60 4.94 16.18
CA GLY A 196 -17.31 4.94 14.75
C GLY A 196 -15.82 4.92 14.40
N ILE A 197 -14.93 4.95 15.39
CA ILE A 197 -13.55 4.53 15.17
C ILE A 197 -13.53 3.01 15.19
N LYS A 198 -13.13 2.38 14.08
CA LYS A 198 -12.93 0.92 14.07
C LYS A 198 -11.89 0.60 15.13
N LYS A 199 -12.24 -0.21 16.14
CA LYS A 199 -11.35 -0.62 17.22
C LYS A 199 -9.95 -1.01 16.72
N GLY A 200 -9.89 -1.76 15.62
CA GLY A 200 -8.63 -2.22 15.02
C GLY A 200 -7.78 -1.15 14.33
N VAL A 201 -8.25 0.08 14.10
CA VAL A 201 -7.41 1.16 13.52
C VAL A 201 -6.60 1.89 14.59
N LEU A 202 -7.16 2.08 15.79
CA LEU A 202 -6.42 2.69 16.91
C LEU A 202 -5.27 1.79 17.38
N GLU A 203 -5.47 0.47 17.35
CA GLU A 203 -4.44 -0.52 17.69
C GLU A 203 -3.22 -0.45 16.76
N LEU A 204 -3.39 0.07 15.54
CA LEU A 204 -2.31 0.23 14.56
C LEU A 204 -1.65 1.62 14.61
N ALA A 205 -2.24 2.59 15.32
CA ALA A 205 -1.81 3.98 15.24
C ALA A 205 -0.60 4.26 16.14
N ASP A 206 0.50 4.69 15.53
CA ASP A 206 1.67 5.22 16.25
C ASP A 206 1.47 6.69 16.61
N LEU A 207 0.54 7.38 15.95
CA LEU A 207 0.20 8.77 16.16
C LEU A 207 -1.27 9.00 15.79
N VAL A 208 -1.99 9.76 16.61
CA VAL A 208 -3.33 10.26 16.26
C VAL A 208 -3.28 11.78 16.12
N ALA A 209 -3.82 12.29 15.01
CA ALA A 209 -3.90 13.72 14.75
C ALA A 209 -5.36 14.15 14.61
N VAL A 210 -5.82 15.03 15.50
CA VAL A 210 -7.14 15.66 15.42
C VAL A 210 -7.00 16.90 14.53
N ASN A 211 -7.46 16.78 13.29
CA ASN A 211 -7.36 17.82 12.27
C ASN A 211 -8.48 18.86 12.38
N LYS A 212 -8.36 19.95 11.61
CA LYS A 212 -9.26 21.12 11.61
C LYS A 212 -9.34 21.81 12.97
N ALA A 213 -8.23 21.80 13.71
CA ALA A 213 -8.08 22.54 14.96
C ALA A 213 -7.78 24.02 14.68
N ASP A 214 -8.71 24.71 14.01
CA ASP A 214 -8.59 26.11 13.61
C ASP A 214 -9.89 26.88 13.86
N GLY A 215 -9.76 28.19 14.11
CA GLY A 215 -10.90 29.07 14.37
C GLY A 215 -11.75 28.62 15.55
N GLU A 216 -13.05 28.50 15.33
CA GLU A 216 -14.02 28.08 16.34
C GLU A 216 -13.86 26.60 16.78
N PHE A 217 -13.22 25.76 15.96
CA PHE A 217 -13.09 24.33 16.21
C PHE A 217 -11.86 23.95 17.04
N GLU A 218 -10.98 24.90 17.36
CA GLU A 218 -9.74 24.64 18.09
C GLU A 218 -10.00 24.06 19.49
N ARG A 219 -11.01 24.58 20.19
CA ARG A 219 -11.36 24.11 21.54
C ARG A 219 -11.86 22.67 21.50
N ASP A 220 -12.74 22.35 20.57
CA ASP A 220 -13.34 21.02 20.43
C ASP A 220 -12.28 19.99 20.02
N ALA A 221 -11.35 20.35 19.13
CA ALA A 221 -10.21 19.53 18.76
C ALA A 221 -9.32 19.17 19.97
N ARG A 222 -9.05 20.14 20.86
CA ARG A 222 -8.28 19.90 22.09
C ARG A 222 -9.00 18.99 23.07
N VAL A 223 -10.32 19.10 23.19
CA VAL A 223 -11.13 18.21 24.03
C VAL A 223 -11.07 16.78 23.47
N ALA A 224 -11.35 16.61 22.17
CA ALA A 224 -11.29 15.31 21.50
C ALA A 224 -9.90 14.67 21.62
N ALA A 225 -8.82 15.45 21.48
CA ALA A 225 -7.46 14.95 21.62
C ALA A 225 -7.19 14.40 23.04
N ARG A 226 -7.70 15.05 24.10
CA ARG A 226 -7.55 14.58 25.48
C ARG A 226 -8.31 13.29 25.75
N GLU A 227 -9.53 13.19 25.24
CA GLU A 227 -10.36 11.98 25.36
C GLU A 227 -9.70 10.79 24.65
N LEU A 228 -9.26 10.99 23.40
CA LEU A 228 -8.55 9.98 22.62
C LEU A 228 -7.22 9.60 23.27
N ALA A 229 -6.48 10.55 23.85
CA ALA A 229 -5.26 10.22 24.60
C ALA A 229 -5.54 9.31 25.80
N GLY A 230 -6.69 9.48 26.46
CA GLY A 230 -7.16 8.55 27.50
C GLY A 230 -7.43 7.15 26.95
N ALA A 231 -8.09 7.05 25.80
CA ALA A 231 -8.36 5.78 25.13
C ALA A 231 -7.07 5.07 24.67
N MET A 232 -6.13 5.78 24.04
CA MET A 232 -4.85 5.22 23.60
C MET A 232 -4.07 4.59 24.77
N ARG A 233 -4.10 5.21 25.96
CA ARG A 233 -3.47 4.64 27.17
C ARG A 233 -4.09 3.32 27.64
N MET A 234 -5.34 3.04 27.29
CA MET A 234 -6.00 1.76 27.61
C MET A 234 -5.74 0.69 26.56
N VAL A 235 -5.50 1.09 25.30
CA VAL A 235 -5.19 0.15 24.20
C VAL A 235 -3.75 -0.36 24.29
N HIS A 236 -2.81 0.50 24.65
CA HIS A 236 -1.39 0.14 24.68
C HIS A 236 -0.93 -0.31 26.08
N PRO A 237 -0.07 -1.35 26.16
CA PRO A 237 0.54 -1.77 27.42
C PRO A 237 1.27 -0.63 28.13
N HIS A 238 1.28 -0.66 29.47
CA HIS A 238 1.90 0.41 30.26
C HIS A 238 3.42 0.52 30.04
N ASP A 239 4.06 -0.60 29.71
CA ASP A 239 5.48 -0.77 29.43
C ASP A 239 5.81 -0.70 27.92
N ALA A 240 4.85 -0.31 27.08
CA ALA A 240 5.11 -0.09 25.66
C ALA A 240 6.22 0.96 25.47
N ILE A 241 7.21 0.60 24.64
CA ILE A 241 8.37 1.44 24.31
C ILE A 241 7.92 2.77 23.69
N TRP A 242 6.87 2.74 22.87
CA TRP A 242 6.22 3.91 22.32
C TRP A 242 4.78 4.00 22.81
N LYS A 243 4.40 5.19 23.29
CA LYS A 243 3.04 5.51 23.68
C LYS A 243 2.49 6.52 22.68
N PRO A 244 1.61 6.10 21.76
CA PRO A 244 1.14 6.96 20.68
C PRO A 244 0.55 8.28 21.21
N PRO A 245 1.14 9.43 20.87
CA PRO A 245 0.60 10.70 21.27
C PRO A 245 -0.63 11.04 20.44
N VAL A 246 -1.49 11.88 21.01
CA VAL A 246 -2.64 12.46 20.32
C VAL A 246 -2.42 13.96 20.24
N ILE A 247 -2.28 14.48 19.03
CA ILE A 247 -2.00 15.89 18.76
C ILE A 247 -3.18 16.57 18.08
N THR A 248 -3.22 17.89 18.13
CA THR A 248 -4.16 18.71 17.35
C THR A 248 -3.41 19.43 16.23
N MET A 249 -4.03 19.56 15.07
CA MET A 249 -3.42 20.25 13.93
C MET A 249 -4.46 20.84 12.98
N SER A 250 -4.02 21.71 12.08
CA SER A 250 -4.81 22.18 10.94
C SER A 250 -4.01 22.03 9.66
N GLY A 251 -4.40 21.07 8.83
CA GLY A 251 -3.84 20.94 7.48
C GLY A 251 -4.10 22.15 6.60
N MET A 252 -5.12 22.97 6.90
CA MET A 252 -5.47 24.15 6.12
C MET A 252 -4.58 25.35 6.44
N THR A 253 -4.33 25.62 7.72
CA THR A 253 -3.48 26.76 8.14
C THR A 253 -2.01 26.39 8.28
N GLY A 254 -1.69 25.10 8.35
CA GLY A 254 -0.34 24.59 8.61
C GLY A 254 0.01 24.48 10.10
N ASN A 255 -0.89 24.87 11.01
CA ASN A 255 -0.64 24.77 12.45
C ASN A 255 -0.45 23.31 12.87
N GLY A 256 0.65 23.01 13.55
CA GLY A 256 0.97 21.68 14.08
C GLY A 256 1.63 20.72 13.08
N LEU A 257 1.96 21.16 11.85
CA LEU A 257 2.71 20.34 10.89
C LEU A 257 4.12 19.99 11.39
N ASP A 258 4.79 20.97 12.01
CA ASP A 258 6.08 20.83 12.68
C ASP A 258 5.98 19.83 13.85
N THR A 259 4.95 19.95 14.68
CA THR A 259 4.68 19.05 15.80
C THR A 259 4.43 17.63 15.31
N PHE A 260 3.64 17.47 14.23
CA PHE A 260 3.41 16.18 13.58
C PHE A 260 4.73 15.57 13.11
N TRP A 261 5.55 16.32 12.37
CA TRP A 261 6.78 15.79 11.82
C TRP A 261 7.82 15.46 12.90
N ASN A 262 7.98 16.33 13.89
CA ASN A 262 8.85 16.05 15.04
C ASN A 262 8.42 14.77 15.77
N THR A 263 7.12 14.53 15.91
CA THR A 263 6.62 13.29 16.50
C THR A 263 6.97 12.04 15.68
N VAL A 264 6.93 12.14 14.34
CA VAL A 264 7.39 11.07 13.43
C VAL A 264 8.88 10.80 13.64
N LEU A 265 9.69 11.84 13.75
CA LEU A 265 11.13 11.73 13.98
C LEU A 265 11.44 11.13 15.36
N ASP A 266 10.70 11.54 16.39
CA ASP A 266 10.82 11.00 17.74
C ASP A 266 10.44 9.51 17.78
N HIS A 267 9.38 9.11 17.07
CA HIS A 267 9.01 7.70 16.94
C HIS A 267 10.16 6.88 16.33
N LYS A 268 10.71 7.35 15.20
CA LYS A 268 11.89 6.73 14.57
C LYS A 268 13.06 6.63 15.55
N LYS A 269 13.37 7.72 16.25
CA LYS A 269 14.47 7.77 17.22
C LYS A 269 14.29 6.73 18.33
N VAL A 270 13.14 6.72 18.99
CA VAL A 270 12.83 5.79 20.09
C VAL A 270 12.93 4.33 19.63
N LEU A 271 12.36 3.98 18.47
CA LEU A 271 12.46 2.62 17.95
C LEU A 271 13.87 2.26 17.50
N THR A 272 14.66 3.22 17.02
CA THR A 272 16.06 2.98 16.64
C THR A 272 16.91 2.71 17.88
N GLU A 273 16.77 3.52 18.92
CA GLU A 273 17.47 3.34 20.21
C GLU A 273 17.09 2.01 20.89
N ALA A 274 15.87 1.54 20.70
CA ALA A 274 15.41 0.23 21.16
C ALA A 274 15.82 -0.95 20.24
N GLY A 275 16.51 -0.69 19.12
CA GLY A 275 16.87 -1.73 18.13
C GLY A 275 15.68 -2.32 17.36
N MET A 276 14.51 -1.69 17.43
CA MET A 276 13.26 -2.18 16.84
C MET A 276 12.99 -1.64 15.45
N PHE A 277 13.56 -0.50 15.05
CA PHE A 277 13.23 0.16 13.77
C PHE A 277 13.54 -0.75 12.56
N ASP A 278 14.79 -1.21 12.44
CA ASP A 278 15.20 -2.10 11.34
C ASP A 278 14.65 -3.52 11.49
N GLU A 279 14.43 -3.99 12.72
CA GLU A 279 13.79 -5.28 12.99
C GLU A 279 12.33 -5.27 12.50
N ASN A 280 11.58 -4.19 12.76
CA ASN A 280 10.22 -4.03 12.27
C ASN A 280 10.16 -4.09 10.74
N ARG A 281 11.08 -3.39 10.05
CA ARG A 281 11.16 -3.45 8.58
C ARG A 281 11.50 -4.84 8.07
N ARG A 282 12.43 -5.56 8.72
CA ARG A 282 12.77 -6.95 8.37
C ARG A 282 11.57 -7.88 8.55
N ARG A 283 10.84 -7.75 9.67
CA ARG A 283 9.59 -8.49 9.90
C ARG A 283 8.56 -8.20 8.81
N GLN A 284 8.33 -6.93 8.49
CA GLN A 284 7.43 -6.52 7.41
C GLN A 284 7.81 -7.11 6.04
N GLN A 285 9.10 -7.32 5.76
CA GLN A 285 9.58 -7.97 4.53
C GLN A 285 9.30 -9.48 4.54
N VAL A 286 9.46 -10.14 5.69
CA VAL A 286 9.13 -11.58 5.84
C VAL A 286 7.63 -11.80 5.70
N ASP A 287 6.81 -11.02 6.40
CA ASP A 287 5.34 -11.08 6.31
C ASP A 287 4.85 -10.84 4.87
N TRP A 288 5.53 -9.93 4.18
CA TRP A 288 5.26 -9.65 2.78
C TRP A 288 5.61 -10.82 1.86
N THR A 289 6.72 -11.51 2.12
CA THR A 289 7.10 -12.71 1.38
C THR A 289 5.99 -13.76 1.47
N TRP A 290 5.47 -14.01 2.67
CA TRP A 290 4.36 -14.95 2.87
C TRP A 290 3.06 -14.49 2.19
N THR A 291 2.77 -13.19 2.21
CA THR A 291 1.62 -12.63 1.48
C THR A 291 1.73 -12.92 -0.03
N MET A 292 2.92 -12.73 -0.62
CA MET A 292 3.16 -13.04 -2.04
C MET A 292 3.08 -14.54 -2.34
N VAL A 293 3.54 -15.40 -1.42
CA VAL A 293 3.40 -16.86 -1.55
C VAL A 293 1.94 -17.26 -1.60
N HIS A 294 1.10 -16.74 -0.68
CA HIS A 294 -0.34 -17.01 -0.67
C HIS A 294 -1.01 -16.54 -1.96
N ASP A 295 -0.75 -15.30 -2.39
CA ASP A 295 -1.29 -14.78 -3.65
C ASP A 295 -0.88 -15.64 -4.85
N GLN A 296 0.36 -16.11 -4.89
CA GLN A 296 0.85 -16.96 -5.98
C GLN A 296 0.24 -18.35 -5.95
N LEU A 297 0.05 -18.95 -4.78
CA LEU A 297 -0.63 -20.24 -4.63
C LEU A 297 -2.09 -20.15 -5.08
N LEU A 298 -2.81 -19.11 -4.66
CA LEU A 298 -4.19 -18.86 -5.10
C LEU A 298 -4.28 -18.69 -6.62
N ARG A 299 -3.38 -17.90 -7.23
CA ARG A 299 -3.33 -17.75 -8.69
C ARG A 299 -3.07 -19.07 -9.40
N ARG A 300 -2.14 -19.88 -8.90
CA ARG A 300 -1.86 -21.22 -9.46
C ARG A 300 -3.08 -22.14 -9.32
N LEU A 301 -3.77 -22.09 -8.19
CA LEU A 301 -4.99 -22.87 -7.94
C LEU A 301 -6.10 -22.49 -8.94
N GLU A 302 -6.39 -21.21 -9.09
CA GLU A 302 -7.44 -20.70 -9.99
C GLU A 302 -7.14 -20.91 -11.49
N THR A 303 -5.85 -20.96 -11.85
CA THR A 303 -5.40 -21.17 -13.23
C THR A 303 -5.13 -22.63 -13.58
N SER A 304 -5.11 -23.53 -12.60
CA SER A 304 -4.89 -24.96 -12.81
C SER A 304 -5.97 -25.56 -13.73
N PRO A 305 -5.57 -26.21 -14.84
CA PRO A 305 -6.52 -26.88 -15.73
C PRO A 305 -7.37 -27.94 -15.02
N ARG A 306 -6.78 -28.69 -14.08
CA ARG A 306 -7.47 -29.74 -13.30
C ARG A 306 -8.55 -29.14 -12.40
N VAL A 307 -8.23 -28.06 -11.70
CA VAL A 307 -9.20 -27.35 -10.83
C VAL A 307 -10.31 -26.72 -11.67
N ARG A 308 -9.95 -26.08 -12.80
CA ARG A 308 -10.93 -25.48 -13.73
C ARG A 308 -11.91 -26.51 -14.29
N ALA A 309 -11.47 -27.75 -14.52
CA ALA A 309 -12.32 -28.82 -15.03
C ALA A 309 -13.45 -29.18 -14.05
N ILE A 310 -13.17 -29.25 -12.75
CA ILE A 310 -14.15 -29.68 -11.73
C ILE A 310 -14.89 -28.53 -11.04
N ARG A 311 -14.43 -27.28 -11.19
CA ARG A 311 -14.88 -26.13 -10.41
C ARG A 311 -16.39 -25.94 -10.44
N LYS A 312 -17.01 -25.99 -11.62
CA LYS A 312 -18.46 -25.74 -11.76
C LYS A 312 -19.29 -26.79 -11.02
N ASP A 313 -18.91 -28.05 -11.12
CA ASP A 313 -19.64 -29.16 -10.51
C ASP A 313 -19.50 -29.11 -8.99
N VAL A 314 -18.30 -28.84 -8.48
CA VAL A 314 -18.05 -28.67 -7.04
C VAL A 314 -18.85 -27.48 -6.48
N GLU A 315 -18.83 -26.32 -7.15
CA GLU A 315 -19.63 -25.17 -6.71
C GLU A 315 -21.13 -25.46 -6.77
N SER A 316 -21.61 -26.24 -7.75
CA SER A 316 -23.02 -26.61 -7.84
C SER A 316 -23.43 -27.52 -6.68
N GLY A 317 -22.61 -28.52 -6.37
CA GLY A 317 -22.89 -29.44 -5.27
C GLY A 317 -22.92 -28.77 -3.90
N VAL A 318 -22.15 -27.69 -3.71
CA VAL A 318 -22.25 -26.87 -2.48
C VAL A 318 -23.55 -26.06 -2.46
N ARG A 319 -23.97 -25.50 -3.59
CA ARG A 319 -25.18 -24.68 -3.69
C ARG A 319 -26.46 -25.49 -3.50
N ASP A 320 -26.50 -26.73 -4.00
CA ASP A 320 -27.67 -27.61 -3.88
C ASP A 320 -27.67 -28.47 -2.61
N GLY A 321 -26.58 -28.47 -1.84
CA GLY A 321 -26.46 -29.18 -0.57
C GLY A 321 -26.03 -30.64 -0.70
N SER A 322 -25.69 -31.12 -1.90
CA SER A 322 -25.15 -32.47 -2.12
C SER A 322 -23.67 -32.62 -1.70
N LEU A 323 -22.96 -31.50 -1.47
CA LEU A 323 -21.57 -31.46 -1.03
C LEU A 323 -21.36 -30.42 0.07
N THR A 324 -20.70 -30.81 1.17
CA THR A 324 -20.33 -29.84 2.21
C THR A 324 -19.16 -28.96 1.75
N ALA A 325 -19.10 -27.72 2.24
CA ALA A 325 -18.03 -26.78 1.87
C ALA A 325 -16.62 -27.32 2.17
N ALA A 326 -16.45 -28.09 3.26
CA ALA A 326 -15.17 -28.71 3.61
C ALA A 326 -14.74 -29.79 2.61
N LEU A 327 -15.68 -30.64 2.15
CA LEU A 327 -15.40 -31.67 1.15
C LEU A 327 -15.16 -31.05 -0.24
N ALA A 328 -15.89 -29.99 -0.59
CA ALA A 328 -15.66 -29.21 -1.80
C ALA A 328 -14.25 -28.61 -1.84
N ALA A 329 -13.82 -27.99 -0.73
CA ALA A 329 -12.47 -27.45 -0.61
C ALA A 329 -11.41 -28.54 -0.77
N ARG A 330 -11.58 -29.70 -0.12
CA ARG A 330 -10.67 -30.85 -0.28
C ARG A 330 -10.60 -31.33 -1.73
N ARG A 331 -11.74 -31.52 -2.41
CA ARG A 331 -11.75 -31.94 -3.83
C ARG A 331 -11.00 -30.97 -4.75
N LEU A 332 -11.15 -29.66 -4.52
CA LEU A 332 -10.41 -28.65 -5.29
C LEU A 332 -8.90 -28.71 -5.02
N LEU A 333 -8.49 -28.97 -3.77
CA LEU A 333 -7.09 -29.15 -3.39
C LEU A 333 -6.51 -30.45 -3.96
N ASP A 334 -7.21 -31.58 -3.85
CA ASP A 334 -6.76 -32.87 -4.41
C ASP A 334 -6.55 -32.77 -5.92
N ALA A 335 -7.48 -32.10 -6.63
CA ALA A 335 -7.35 -31.84 -8.06
C ALA A 335 -6.17 -30.90 -8.38
N PHE A 336 -5.81 -29.98 -7.48
CA PHE A 336 -4.66 -29.09 -7.63
C PHE A 336 -3.33 -29.80 -7.41
N ASP A 337 -3.24 -30.60 -6.34
CA ASP A 337 -2.07 -31.38 -5.95
C ASP A 337 -1.81 -32.55 -6.90
N GLY A 338 -2.83 -32.87 -7.69
CA GLY A 338 -2.78 -33.89 -8.70
C GLY A 338 -3.03 -35.30 -8.19
N VAL A 339 -3.64 -35.40 -7.00
CA VAL A 339 -4.08 -36.63 -6.38
C VAL A 339 -5.32 -37.10 -7.16
N ASP A 340 -5.21 -38.25 -7.81
CA ASP A 340 -6.36 -38.89 -8.44
C ASP A 340 -7.28 -39.42 -7.33
N ASP A 341 -8.59 -39.21 -7.49
CA ASP A 341 -9.60 -39.66 -6.54
C ASP A 341 -9.49 -41.20 -6.42
N PRO A 342 -9.12 -41.75 -5.24
CA PRO A 342 -9.02 -43.20 -5.07
C PRO A 342 -10.38 -43.91 -5.25
N GLY A 343 -11.49 -43.17 -5.39
CA GLY A 343 -12.83 -43.70 -5.62
C GLY A 343 -13.21 -44.08 -7.06
N THR A 344 -12.33 -43.94 -8.07
CA THR A 344 -12.67 -44.28 -9.48
C THR A 344 -11.93 -45.48 -10.07
N SER A 345 -11.15 -46.22 -9.27
CA SER A 345 -10.50 -47.45 -9.71
C SER A 345 -11.04 -48.66 -8.94
N GLY A 346 -12.20 -49.19 -9.33
CA GLY A 346 -12.63 -50.49 -8.81
C GLY A 346 -14.10 -50.87 -8.89
N GLU A 347 -14.81 -50.66 -10.01
CA GLU A 347 -15.98 -51.47 -10.35
C GLU A 347 -15.96 -51.76 -11.86
N GLY A 348 -15.29 -52.85 -12.21
CA GLY A 348 -15.06 -53.25 -13.60
C GLY A 348 -14.28 -54.56 -13.64
N SER A 349 -14.88 -55.62 -13.13
CA SER A 349 -14.47 -57.02 -13.35
C SER A 349 -15.71 -57.90 -13.35
#